data_AF-A0A497KK27-F1
#
_entry.id   AF-A0A497KK27-F1
#
_cell.length_a   1.000
_cell.length_b   1.000
_cell.length_c   1.000
_cell.angle_alpha   90.00
_cell.angle_beta   90.00
_cell.angle_gamma   90.00
#
_symmetry.space_group_name_H-M   'P 1'
#
loop_
_entity.id
_entity.type
_entity.pdbx_description
1 polymer ?
#
loop_
_entity_poly.entity_id
_entity_poly.type
_entity_poly.pdbx_seq_one_letter_code
_entity_poly.pdbx_strand_id
1 'polypeptide(L)'
;MYRHGSDIPVFNVEIDSNEIYLIGDLHIDARTFKEDIFQKALKIIGDAPVILLGDVLDYGFFDDLLGQERKRMKEDFKTRAMVQAMLKVDEIFDSFSHILAVCEGNHDVRVAKRTGEGVFLEYICARRNIPYIIGQGLLNVRVGEKQNKKPRYFRILITHGSRGGRRLSASVNELEDLAKIWSGIDVLVIGHHHQFA
;
A
#
# COMPACT_ATOMS: atom_id res chain seq x y z
N MET A 1 9.00 4.64 17.51
CA MET A 1 9.58 5.95 17.17
C MET A 1 10.81 5.71 16.30
N TYR A 2 10.64 5.46 15.01
CA TYR A 2 11.77 5.24 14.10
C TYR A 2 12.28 6.61 13.62
N ARG A 3 13.54 6.90 13.95
CA ARG A 3 14.26 8.10 13.49
C ARG A 3 14.42 8.02 11.97
N HIS A 4 13.99 9.07 11.26
CA HIS A 4 14.36 9.28 9.86
C HIS A 4 15.87 9.49 9.77
N GLY A 5 16.60 8.43 9.41
CA GLY A 5 17.84 8.60 8.66
C GLY A 5 17.48 9.15 7.28
N SER A 6 18.37 9.92 6.69
CA SER A 6 18.26 10.50 5.33
C SER A 6 18.20 9.47 4.20
N ASP A 7 18.08 8.18 4.53
CA ASP A 7 18.16 7.07 3.60
C ASP A 7 16.77 6.44 3.47
N ILE A 8 16.32 6.21 2.23
CA ILE A 8 15.11 5.45 2.00
C ILE A 8 15.31 4.00 2.49
N PRO A 9 14.27 3.35 3.05
CA PRO A 9 14.37 1.96 3.43
C PRO A 9 14.59 1.07 2.19
N VAL A 10 15.54 0.15 2.30
CA VAL A 10 15.86 -0.85 1.28
C VAL A 10 15.51 -2.24 1.82
N PHE A 11 14.65 -2.95 1.11
CA PHE A 11 14.23 -4.31 1.46
C PHE A 11 14.73 -5.29 0.41
N ASN A 12 15.33 -6.39 0.83
CA ASN A 12 15.70 -7.48 -0.07
C ASN A 12 14.62 -8.55 0.05
N VAL A 13 13.99 -8.88 -1.07
CA VAL A 13 12.94 -9.89 -1.14
C VAL A 13 13.32 -10.93 -2.19
N GLU A 14 12.95 -12.18 -1.96
CA GLU A 14 13.18 -13.27 -2.90
C GLU A 14 11.82 -13.81 -3.35
N ILE A 15 11.65 -13.97 -4.65
CA ILE A 15 10.43 -14.52 -5.22
C ILE A 15 10.74 -15.76 -6.05
N ASP A 16 9.86 -16.74 -5.97
CA ASP A 16 9.81 -17.89 -6.86
C ASP A 16 8.62 -17.75 -7.81
N SER A 17 8.56 -16.62 -8.50
CA SER A 17 7.48 -16.26 -9.42
C SER A 17 8.03 -15.46 -10.60
N ASN A 18 7.42 -15.64 -11.77
CA ASN A 18 7.71 -14.83 -12.95
C ASN A 18 6.90 -13.52 -12.99
N GLU A 19 5.94 -13.37 -12.08
CA GLU A 19 5.00 -12.25 -12.04
C GLU A 19 4.97 -11.61 -10.65
N ILE A 20 4.82 -10.29 -10.61
CA ILE A 20 4.51 -9.50 -9.41
C ILE A 20 3.33 -8.60 -9.77
N TYR A 21 2.28 -8.62 -8.95
CA TYR A 21 1.12 -7.76 -9.15
C TYR A 21 1.19 -6.53 -8.24
N LEU A 22 0.75 -5.40 -8.79
CA LEU A 22 0.71 -4.12 -8.10
C LEU A 22 -0.76 -3.78 -7.87
N ILE A 23 -1.15 -3.55 -6.62
CA ILE A 23 -2.53 -3.27 -6.23
C ILE A 23 -2.51 -2.09 -5.30
N GLY A 24 -3.34 -1.08 -5.52
CA GLY A 24 -3.46 0.06 -4.62
C GLY A 24 -4.87 0.61 -4.65
N ASP A 25 -5.13 1.59 -3.80
CA ASP A 25 -6.35 2.39 -3.87
C ASP A 25 -7.62 1.50 -3.80
N LEU A 26 -7.57 0.48 -2.94
CA LEU A 26 -8.65 -0.49 -2.82
C LEU A 26 -9.89 0.15 -2.17
N HIS A 27 -9.68 1.00 -1.17
CA HIS A 27 -10.77 1.69 -0.46
C HIS A 27 -11.89 0.72 -0.06
N ILE A 28 -11.55 -0.39 0.60
CA ILE A 28 -12.45 -1.55 0.81
C ILE A 28 -13.69 -1.23 1.67
N ASP A 29 -13.66 -0.13 2.40
CA ASP A 29 -14.76 0.40 3.20
C ASP A 29 -15.61 1.44 2.46
N ALA A 30 -15.21 1.85 1.26
CA ALA A 30 -16.00 2.74 0.43
C ALA A 30 -17.25 2.04 -0.12
N ARG A 31 -18.37 2.76 -0.18
CA ARG A 31 -19.63 2.25 -0.76
C ARG A 31 -19.50 1.89 -2.24
N THR A 32 -18.50 2.45 -2.91
CA THR A 32 -18.19 2.21 -4.32
C THR A 32 -17.26 1.03 -4.56
N PHE A 33 -16.78 0.38 -3.49
CA PHE A 33 -15.94 -0.81 -3.62
C PHE A 33 -16.70 -1.92 -4.36
N LYS A 34 -16.06 -2.49 -5.40
CA LYS A 34 -16.66 -3.49 -6.27
C LYS A 34 -16.07 -4.86 -5.97
N GLU A 35 -16.67 -5.54 -4.99
CA GLU A 35 -16.26 -6.87 -4.54
C GLU A 35 -16.13 -7.86 -5.70
N ASP A 36 -17.07 -7.85 -6.66
CA ASP A 36 -17.04 -8.77 -7.79
C ASP A 36 -15.81 -8.57 -8.71
N ILE A 37 -15.33 -7.34 -8.82
CA ILE A 37 -14.12 -7.00 -9.59
C ILE A 37 -12.88 -7.40 -8.79
N PHE A 38 -12.88 -7.13 -7.48
CA PHE A 38 -11.79 -7.54 -6.61
C PHE A 38 -11.60 -9.06 -6.64
N GLN A 39 -12.68 -9.84 -6.53
CA GLN A 39 -12.64 -11.30 -6.64
C GLN A 39 -12.16 -11.80 -8.00
N LYS A 40 -12.45 -11.07 -9.10
CA LYS A 40 -11.87 -11.39 -10.42
C LYS A 40 -10.38 -11.10 -10.47
N ALA A 41 -9.92 -9.99 -9.88
CA ALA A 41 -8.51 -9.68 -9.76
C ALA A 41 -7.76 -10.75 -8.96
N LEU A 42 -8.29 -11.19 -7.81
CA LEU A 42 -7.71 -12.28 -7.01
C LEU A 42 -7.53 -13.57 -7.83
N LYS A 43 -8.50 -13.91 -8.68
CA LYS A 43 -8.39 -15.07 -9.59
C LYS A 43 -7.28 -14.91 -10.64
N ILE A 44 -7.02 -13.69 -11.11
CA ILE A 44 -5.95 -13.41 -12.07
C ILE A 44 -4.59 -13.50 -11.37
N ILE A 45 -4.49 -12.91 -10.18
CA ILE A 45 -3.27 -12.90 -9.37
C ILE A 45 -2.88 -14.33 -8.97
N GLY A 46 -3.85 -15.15 -8.56
CA GLY A 46 -3.59 -16.49 -8.04
C GLY A 46 -2.62 -16.44 -6.86
N ASP A 47 -1.54 -17.22 -6.94
CA ASP A 47 -0.50 -17.28 -5.91
C ASP A 47 0.67 -16.32 -6.15
N ALA A 48 0.59 -15.48 -7.18
CA ALA A 48 1.67 -14.55 -7.49
C ALA A 48 1.84 -13.50 -6.37
N PRO A 49 3.09 -13.10 -6.07
CA PRO A 49 3.37 -12.06 -5.08
C PRO A 49 2.74 -10.72 -5.44
N VAL A 50 2.26 -10.00 -4.44
CA VAL A 50 1.66 -8.67 -4.60
C VAL A 50 2.43 -7.60 -3.84
N ILE A 51 2.44 -6.38 -4.36
CA ILE A 51 2.83 -5.17 -3.65
C ILE A 51 1.58 -4.31 -3.49
N LEU A 52 1.24 -3.95 -2.25
CA LEU A 52 0.14 -3.04 -1.97
C LEU A 52 0.64 -1.59 -1.96
N LEU A 53 0.08 -0.73 -2.80
CA LEU A 53 0.51 0.66 -2.99
C LEU A 53 -0.24 1.64 -2.09
N GLY A 54 -0.78 1.20 -0.95
CA GLY A 54 -1.48 2.07 0.01
C GLY A 54 -2.95 2.31 -0.31
N ASP A 55 -3.61 3.09 0.55
CA ASP A 55 -5.04 3.42 0.47
C ASP A 55 -5.93 2.16 0.40
N VAL A 56 -5.61 1.19 1.27
CA VAL A 56 -6.44 -0.01 1.45
C VAL A 56 -7.79 0.35 2.06
N LEU A 57 -7.80 1.31 3.00
CA LEU A 57 -8.99 1.88 3.63
C LEU A 57 -9.11 3.37 3.27
N ASP A 58 -10.33 3.79 2.94
CA ASP A 58 -10.68 5.20 2.72
C ASP A 58 -10.89 5.92 4.07
N TYR A 59 -11.35 5.17 5.08
CA TYR A 59 -11.78 5.65 6.39
C TYR A 59 -12.95 6.65 6.35
N GLY A 60 -13.54 6.89 5.17
CA GLY A 60 -14.82 7.58 5.01
C GLY A 60 -15.94 6.90 5.81
N PHE A 61 -15.83 5.59 6.07
CA PHE A 61 -16.65 4.86 7.03
C PHE A 61 -16.59 5.46 8.44
N PHE A 62 -15.39 5.84 8.93
CA PHE A 62 -15.25 6.49 10.23
C PHE A 62 -15.84 7.90 10.22
N ASP A 63 -15.64 8.69 9.16
CA ASP A 63 -16.20 10.04 9.07
C ASP A 63 -17.74 10.00 8.96
N ASP A 64 -18.31 9.08 8.17
CA ASP A 64 -19.76 8.87 8.06
C ASP A 64 -20.38 8.36 9.38
N LEU A 65 -19.69 7.46 10.09
CA LEU A 65 -20.13 6.94 11.40
C LEU A 65 -20.00 8.01 12.51
N LEU A 66 -18.89 8.73 12.56
CA LEU A 66 -18.66 9.82 13.52
C LEU A 66 -19.59 11.01 13.24
N GLY A 67 -19.92 11.27 11.97
CA GLY A 67 -20.87 12.30 11.55
C GLY A 67 -22.31 11.98 11.92
N GLN A 68 -22.75 10.73 11.73
CA GLN A 68 -24.09 10.28 12.10
C GLN A 68 -24.31 10.20 13.62
N GLU A 69 -23.26 9.91 14.41
CA GLU A 69 -23.35 9.76 15.86
C GLU A 69 -22.71 10.89 16.69
N ARG A 70 -22.50 12.08 16.13
CA ARG A 70 -22.18 13.30 16.91
C ARG A 70 -23.22 13.63 18.00
N LYS A 71 -24.38 12.97 18.00
CA LYS A 71 -25.42 13.08 19.05
C LYS A 71 -25.30 12.05 20.19
N ARG A 72 -24.43 11.03 20.11
CA ARG A 72 -24.39 9.90 21.07
C ARG A 72 -23.02 9.20 21.14
N MET A 73 -21.90 9.92 21.18
CA MET A 73 -20.60 9.26 21.32
C MET A 73 -20.43 8.60 22.71
N LYS A 74 -20.57 7.27 22.76
CA LYS A 74 -19.93 6.41 23.77
C LYS A 74 -18.63 5.87 23.17
N GLU A 75 -17.55 5.89 23.94
CA GLU A 75 -16.22 5.38 23.54
C GLU A 75 -16.29 3.97 22.92
N ASP A 76 -17.20 3.12 23.40
CA ASP A 76 -17.46 1.75 22.92
C ASP A 76 -17.67 1.66 21.39
N PHE A 77 -18.26 2.66 20.76
CA PHE A 77 -18.58 2.62 19.33
C PHE A 77 -17.35 2.84 18.44
N LYS A 78 -16.47 3.78 18.82
CA LYS A 78 -15.22 4.05 18.09
C LYS A 78 -14.35 2.79 18.08
N THR A 79 -14.21 2.14 19.24
CA THR A 79 -13.46 0.89 19.38
C THR A 79 -14.06 -0.22 18.51
N ARG A 80 -15.39 -0.38 18.47
CA ARG A 80 -16.03 -1.39 17.62
C ARG A 80 -15.82 -1.13 16.13
N ALA A 81 -15.93 0.12 15.67
CA ALA A 81 -15.68 0.49 14.28
C ALA A 81 -14.22 0.22 13.87
N MET A 82 -13.27 0.53 14.76
CA MET A 82 -11.85 0.24 14.56
C MET A 82 -11.58 -1.27 14.43
N VAL A 83 -12.15 -2.07 15.33
CA VAL A 83 -12.02 -3.53 15.27
C VAL A 83 -12.59 -4.08 13.96
N GLN A 84 -13.75 -3.59 13.50
CA GLN A 84 -14.35 -4.03 12.24
C GLN A 84 -13.48 -3.68 11.02
N ALA A 85 -12.88 -2.47 11.00
CA ALA A 85 -11.96 -2.09 9.93
C ALA A 85 -10.71 -2.99 9.92
N MET A 86 -10.14 -3.29 11.09
CA MET A 86 -9.01 -4.21 11.20
C MET A 86 -9.33 -5.62 10.71
N LEU A 87 -10.51 -6.15 11.05
CA LEU A 87 -10.95 -7.46 10.57
C LEU A 87 -11.10 -7.51 9.05
N LYS A 88 -11.65 -6.45 8.44
CA LYS A 88 -11.73 -6.36 6.97
C LYS A 88 -10.37 -6.29 6.30
N VAL A 89 -9.43 -5.51 6.85
CA VAL A 89 -8.07 -5.50 6.32
C VAL A 89 -7.42 -6.88 6.45
N ASP A 90 -7.66 -7.58 7.57
CA ASP A 90 -7.19 -8.94 7.74
C ASP A 90 -7.74 -9.87 6.66
N GLU A 91 -9.05 -9.84 6.38
CA GLU A 91 -9.69 -10.62 5.30
C GLU A 91 -9.05 -10.36 3.93
N ILE A 92 -8.75 -9.08 3.63
CA ILE A 92 -8.10 -8.69 2.37
C ILE A 92 -6.66 -9.20 2.32
N PHE A 93 -5.90 -9.08 3.40
CA PHE A 93 -4.52 -9.56 3.45
C PHE A 93 -4.46 -11.08 3.33
N ASP A 94 -5.40 -11.79 3.96
CA ASP A 94 -5.50 -13.24 3.93
C ASP A 94 -5.99 -13.76 2.55
N SER A 95 -6.52 -12.88 1.70
CA SER A 95 -6.90 -13.20 0.32
C SER A 95 -5.69 -13.25 -0.64
N PHE A 96 -4.51 -12.80 -0.21
CA PHE A 96 -3.27 -12.86 -0.98
C PHE A 96 -2.33 -13.92 -0.41
N SER A 97 -1.85 -14.82 -1.26
CA SER A 97 -0.89 -15.86 -0.84
C SER A 97 0.45 -15.26 -0.37
N HIS A 98 0.89 -14.16 -0.99
CA HIS A 98 2.14 -13.50 -0.61
C HIS A 98 2.12 -11.99 -0.88
N ILE A 99 2.30 -11.20 0.18
CA ILE A 99 2.44 -9.73 0.09
C ILE A 99 3.90 -9.36 0.36
N LEU A 100 4.57 -8.76 -0.63
CA LEU A 100 5.98 -8.39 -0.56
C LEU A 100 6.23 -7.12 0.26
N ALA A 101 5.33 -6.14 0.13
CA ALA A 101 5.41 -4.86 0.83
C ALA A 101 4.08 -4.13 0.74
N VAL A 102 3.88 -3.18 1.65
CA VAL A 102 2.73 -2.26 1.68
C VAL A 102 3.25 -0.83 1.80
N CYS A 103 2.84 0.06 0.90
CA CYS A 103 3.09 1.49 1.02
C CYS A 103 2.01 2.17 1.88
N GLU A 104 2.41 3.24 2.57
CA GLU A 104 1.44 4.13 3.20
C GLU A 104 0.63 4.90 2.16
N GLY A 105 -0.69 4.93 2.33
CA GLY A 105 -1.56 5.78 1.57
C GLY A 105 -1.73 7.17 2.18
N ASN A 106 -2.21 8.15 1.41
CA ASN A 106 -2.52 9.46 1.98
C ASN A 106 -3.76 9.40 2.90
N HIS A 107 -4.65 8.42 2.74
CA HIS A 107 -5.77 8.19 3.65
C HIS A 107 -5.29 7.68 5.00
N ASP A 108 -4.30 6.78 4.99
CA ASP A 108 -3.65 6.26 6.20
C ASP A 108 -2.99 7.36 7.03
N VAL A 109 -2.21 8.23 6.38
CA VAL A 109 -1.55 9.37 7.03
C VAL A 109 -2.57 10.35 7.61
N ARG A 110 -3.68 10.58 6.90
CA ARG A 110 -4.75 11.48 7.35
C ARG A 110 -5.41 10.95 8.62
N VAL A 111 -5.63 9.64 8.71
CA VAL A 111 -6.22 9.01 9.89
C VAL A 111 -5.28 9.05 11.09
N ALA A 112 -4.01 8.68 10.92
CA ALA A 112 -3.04 8.76 12.01
C ALA A 112 -2.95 10.17 12.62
N LYS A 113 -3.00 11.21 11.79
CA LYS A 113 -3.05 12.61 12.25
C LYS A 113 -4.32 12.95 13.03
N ARG A 114 -5.47 12.36 12.69
CA ARG A 114 -6.77 12.63 13.34
C ARG A 114 -6.97 11.85 14.63
N THR A 115 -6.57 10.58 14.65
CA THR A 115 -6.77 9.69 15.80
C THR A 115 -5.68 9.85 16.84
N GLY A 116 -4.50 10.36 16.46
CA GLY A 116 -3.31 10.38 17.31
C GLY A 116 -2.74 8.97 17.56
N GLU A 117 -3.32 7.95 16.92
CA GLU A 117 -2.90 6.57 16.98
C GLU A 117 -2.07 6.23 15.73
N GLY A 118 -1.23 5.19 15.82
CA GLY A 118 -0.42 4.74 14.68
C GLY A 118 -1.27 4.30 13.49
N VAL A 119 -0.65 4.14 12.32
CA VAL A 119 -1.36 3.69 11.12
C VAL A 119 -1.78 2.23 11.28
N PHE A 120 -3.07 1.91 11.08
CA PHE A 120 -3.57 0.53 11.22
C PHE A 120 -2.87 -0.46 10.30
N LEU A 121 -2.60 -0.07 9.05
CA LEU A 121 -1.86 -0.88 8.11
C LEU A 121 -0.44 -1.18 8.61
N GLU A 122 0.25 -0.22 9.24
CA GLU A 122 1.57 -0.45 9.83
C GLU A 122 1.52 -1.55 10.90
N TYR A 123 0.51 -1.53 11.77
CA TYR A 123 0.34 -2.56 12.80
C TYR A 123 0.09 -3.95 12.19
N ILE A 124 -0.79 -4.03 11.19
CA ILE A 124 -1.13 -5.27 10.50
C ILE A 124 0.09 -5.84 9.77
N CYS A 125 0.86 -4.98 9.11
CA CYS A 125 2.10 -5.35 8.44
C CYS A 125 3.14 -5.85 9.45
N ALA A 126 3.34 -5.14 10.56
CA ALA A 126 4.26 -5.55 11.61
C ALA A 126 3.89 -6.92 12.20
N ARG A 127 2.60 -7.18 12.46
CA ARG A 127 2.13 -8.48 12.97
C ARG A 127 2.38 -9.64 11.99
N ARG A 128 2.32 -9.36 10.69
CA ARG A 128 2.54 -10.35 9.61
C ARG A 128 3.98 -10.40 9.09
N ASN A 129 4.88 -9.61 9.69
CA ASN A 129 6.25 -9.45 9.23
C ASN A 129 6.35 -9.00 7.74
N ILE A 130 5.42 -8.15 7.32
CA ILE A 130 5.38 -7.54 6.00
C ILE A 130 6.03 -6.15 6.09
N PRO A 131 6.95 -5.79 5.18
CA PRO A 131 7.50 -4.45 5.10
C PRO A 131 6.42 -3.38 4.89
N TYR A 132 6.34 -2.41 5.80
CA TYR A 132 5.51 -1.22 5.66
C TYR A 132 6.36 0.00 5.30
N ILE A 133 6.00 0.69 4.23
CA ILE A 133 6.85 1.72 3.59
C ILE A 133 6.20 3.08 3.76
N ILE A 134 6.89 3.95 4.51
CA ILE A 134 6.53 5.35 4.71
C ILE A 134 7.25 6.19 3.66
N GLY A 135 6.50 6.99 2.89
CA GLY A 135 7.02 7.77 1.76
C GLY A 135 7.46 6.92 0.57
N GLN A 136 8.75 6.60 0.50
CA GLN A 136 9.38 5.88 -0.61
C GLN A 136 10.19 4.70 -0.06
N GLY A 137 10.22 3.59 -0.80
CA GLY A 137 11.04 2.43 -0.43
C GLY A 137 11.56 1.69 -1.65
N LEU A 138 12.74 1.11 -1.52
CA LEU A 138 13.38 0.33 -2.59
C LEU A 138 13.28 -1.16 -2.28
N LEU A 139 12.68 -1.93 -3.19
CA LEU A 139 12.68 -3.38 -3.16
C LEU A 139 13.75 -3.92 -4.10
N ASN A 140 14.73 -4.65 -3.54
CA ASN A 140 15.66 -5.46 -4.31
C ASN A 140 15.09 -6.87 -4.42
N VAL A 141 14.40 -7.14 -5.53
CA VAL A 141 13.77 -8.43 -5.78
C VAL A 141 14.75 -9.39 -6.43
N ARG A 142 15.11 -10.48 -5.74
CA ARG A 142 15.90 -11.56 -6.35
C ARG A 142 15.00 -12.41 -7.22
N VAL A 143 15.33 -12.51 -8.51
CA VAL A 143 14.57 -13.22 -9.56
C VAL A 143 15.37 -14.37 -10.17
N GLY A 144 16.29 -14.96 -9.38
CA GLY A 144 17.16 -16.06 -9.79
C GLY A 144 18.64 -15.68 -9.89
N GLU A 145 19.34 -16.26 -10.86
CA GLU A 145 20.80 -16.17 -11.00
C GLU A 145 21.25 -15.74 -12.41
N LYS A 146 22.43 -15.13 -12.47
CA LYS A 146 23.15 -14.79 -13.71
C LYS A 146 24.00 -15.97 -14.16
N GLN A 147 24.50 -15.94 -15.40
CA GLN A 147 25.38 -17.00 -15.94
C GLN A 147 26.63 -17.25 -15.09
N ASN A 148 27.12 -16.24 -14.38
CA ASN A 148 28.26 -16.33 -13.45
C ASN A 148 27.85 -16.76 -12.03
N LYS A 149 26.66 -17.35 -11.84
CA LYS A 149 26.09 -17.78 -10.56
C LYS A 149 25.85 -16.68 -9.52
N LYS A 150 25.99 -15.40 -9.89
CA LYS A 150 25.64 -14.30 -9.00
C LYS A 150 24.12 -14.10 -9.01
N PRO A 151 23.50 -13.74 -7.87
CA PRO A 151 22.08 -13.39 -7.83
C PRO A 151 21.73 -12.30 -8.85
N ARG A 152 20.58 -12.46 -9.51
CA ARG A 152 19.97 -11.44 -10.35
C ARG A 152 18.95 -10.69 -9.49
N TYR A 153 19.13 -9.38 -9.39
CA TYR A 153 18.21 -8.49 -8.70
C TYR A 153 17.49 -7.61 -9.70
N PHE A 154 16.23 -7.30 -9.38
CA PHE A 154 15.40 -6.31 -10.03
C PHE A 154 15.04 -5.26 -8.97
N ARG A 155 15.36 -4.00 -9.23
CA ARG A 155 15.25 -2.91 -8.27
C ARG A 155 13.98 -2.11 -8.54
N ILE A 156 13.02 -2.22 -7.64
CA ILE A 156 11.71 -1.58 -7.75
C ILE A 156 11.62 -0.49 -6.70
N LEU A 157 11.56 0.78 -7.14
CA LEU A 157 11.24 1.89 -6.26
C LEU A 157 9.72 2.02 -6.18
N ILE A 158 9.17 1.97 -4.98
CA ILE A 158 7.73 2.04 -4.73
C ILE A 158 7.38 3.18 -3.80
N THR A 159 6.26 3.83 -4.11
CA THR A 159 5.63 4.86 -3.29
C THR A 159 4.14 4.89 -3.63
N HIS A 160 3.29 5.29 -2.69
CA HIS A 160 1.89 5.56 -3.02
C HIS A 160 1.79 6.76 -3.97
N GLY A 161 2.68 7.74 -3.86
CA GLY A 161 2.55 9.04 -4.51
C GLY A 161 1.87 10.04 -3.59
N SER A 162 1.99 11.33 -3.91
CA SER A 162 1.51 12.40 -3.03
C SER A 162 1.01 13.64 -3.76
N ARG A 163 1.24 13.73 -5.08
CA ARG A 163 0.88 14.91 -5.85
C ARG A 163 -0.56 14.83 -6.34
N GLY A 164 -1.45 15.50 -5.61
CA GLY A 164 -2.83 15.69 -6.03
C GLY A 164 -2.93 16.57 -7.28
N GLY A 165 -3.15 15.97 -8.44
CA GLY A 165 -3.44 16.66 -9.69
C GLY A 165 -4.55 15.98 -10.47
N ARG A 166 -5.55 16.74 -10.91
CA ARG A 166 -6.75 16.19 -11.57
C ARG A 166 -6.52 15.69 -13.00
N ARG A 167 -5.31 15.81 -13.53
CA ARG A 167 -4.96 15.54 -14.93
C ARG A 167 -3.91 14.44 -14.99
N LEU A 168 -3.96 13.61 -16.04
CA LEU A 168 -2.98 12.56 -16.33
C LEU A 168 -1.52 13.06 -16.32
N SER A 169 -1.30 14.33 -16.67
CA SER A 169 0.02 14.95 -16.59
C SER A 169 0.59 14.95 -15.16
N ALA A 170 -0.23 14.90 -14.11
CA ALA A 170 0.24 14.95 -12.73
C ALA A 170 0.99 13.69 -12.31
N SER A 171 0.47 12.50 -12.66
CA SER A 171 1.14 11.22 -12.41
C SER A 171 2.42 11.09 -13.23
N VAL A 172 2.37 11.46 -14.52
CA VAL A 172 3.54 11.43 -15.41
C VAL A 172 4.63 12.39 -14.94
N ASN A 173 4.28 13.60 -14.51
CA ASN A 173 5.26 14.56 -13.99
C ASN A 173 5.89 14.09 -12.66
N GLU A 174 5.12 13.43 -11.79
CA GLU A 174 5.65 12.83 -10.56
C GLU A 174 6.62 11.68 -10.87
N LEU A 175 6.26 10.80 -11.81
CA LEU A 175 7.15 9.75 -12.32
C LEU A 175 8.44 10.34 -12.92
N GLU A 176 8.32 11.36 -13.76
CA GLU A 176 9.47 11.98 -14.42
C GLU A 176 10.43 12.63 -13.41
N ASP A 177 9.90 13.33 -12.40
CA ASP A 177 10.70 13.93 -11.34
C ASP A 177 11.43 12.86 -10.50
N LEU A 178 10.72 11.79 -10.12
CA LEU A 178 11.32 10.69 -9.39
C LEU A 178 12.39 9.96 -10.21
N ALA A 179 12.14 9.72 -11.50
CA ALA A 179 13.10 9.11 -12.41
C ALA A 179 14.35 9.97 -12.64
N LYS A 180 14.25 11.31 -12.53
CA LYS A 180 15.41 12.22 -12.57
C LYS A 180 16.25 12.18 -11.29
N ILE A 181 15.61 11.93 -10.14
CA ILE A 181 16.28 11.88 -8.83
C ILE A 181 16.98 10.54 -8.63
N TRP A 182 16.32 9.45 -9.01
CA TRP A 182 16.78 8.10 -8.73
C TRP A 182 17.57 7.50 -9.89
N SER A 183 18.77 6.98 -9.59
CA SER A 183 19.60 6.26 -10.56
C SER A 183 19.77 4.79 -10.17
N GLY A 184 19.92 3.92 -11.17
CA GLY A 184 20.12 2.49 -10.95
C GLY A 184 18.92 1.76 -10.37
N ILE A 185 17.71 2.29 -10.59
CA ILE A 185 16.42 1.60 -10.44
C ILE A 185 16.01 0.98 -11.77
N ASP A 186 15.37 -0.19 -11.73
CA ASP A 186 14.88 -0.87 -12.93
C ASP A 186 13.41 -0.52 -13.20
N VAL A 187 12.61 -0.38 -12.14
CA VAL A 187 11.19 -0.01 -12.21
C VAL A 187 10.84 1.01 -11.13
N LEU A 188 10.00 1.97 -11.50
CA LEU A 188 9.36 2.93 -10.61
C LEU A 188 7.86 2.69 -10.61
N VAL A 189 7.27 2.54 -9.42
CA VAL A 189 5.83 2.32 -9.25
C VAL A 189 5.24 3.42 -8.37
N ILE A 190 4.13 3.98 -8.83
CA ILE A 190 3.30 4.93 -8.07
C ILE A 190 1.84 4.49 -8.08
N GLY A 191 1.12 4.74 -6.99
CA GLY A 191 -0.34 4.56 -6.86
C GLY A 191 -1.07 5.90 -6.93
N HIS A 192 -2.14 6.07 -6.13
CA HIS A 192 -2.82 7.33 -5.78
C HIS A 192 -3.67 7.98 -6.89
N HIS A 193 -3.24 7.90 -8.15
CA HIS A 193 -3.86 8.69 -9.22
C HIS A 193 -5.16 8.08 -9.77
N HIS A 194 -5.54 6.86 -9.37
CA HIS A 194 -6.70 6.10 -9.88
C HIS A 194 -6.77 6.10 -11.43
N GLN A 195 -5.62 6.19 -12.08
CA GLN A 195 -5.47 6.30 -13.52
C GLN A 195 -4.40 5.30 -13.97
N PHE A 196 -4.73 4.55 -15.02
CA PHE A 196 -3.73 3.76 -15.74
C PHE A 196 -3.04 4.69 -16.73
N ALA A 197 -1.75 4.94 -16.53
CA ALA A 197 -0.91 5.76 -17.41
C ALA A 197 -0.02 4.86 -18.26
#